data_AF-A0AAV8RVY4-F1
#
_entry.id   AF-A0AAV8RVY4-F1
#
_cell.length_a   1.000
_cell.length_b   1.000
_cell.length_c   1.000
_cell.angle_alpha   90.00
_cell.angle_beta   90.00
_cell.angle_gamma   90.00
#
_symmetry.space_group_name_H-M   'P 1'
#
loop_
_entity.id
_entity.type
_entity.pdbx_description
1 polymer ?
#
loop_
_entity_poly.entity_id
_entity_poly.type
_entity_poly.pdbx_seq_one_letter_code
_entity_poly.pdbx_strand_id
1 'polypeptide(L)'
;MSSAATSHRTTTGLDPRIIDSFPVHLHRDLEAGEEAQCSICLSSLTEGDKVKALPNCGHTFDVECVDEWLKAHTSCPLCRASLADSSVAVEPGAAV
;
A
#
# COMPACT_ATOMS: atom_id res chain seq x y z
N MET A 1 -13.65 34.97 16.63
CA MET A 1 -12.45 34.10 16.61
C MET A 1 -12.94 32.69 16.34
N SER A 2 -12.72 32.24 15.12
CA SER A 2 -13.37 31.09 14.50
C SER A 2 -12.94 29.76 15.11
N SER A 3 -13.91 28.88 15.32
CA SER A 3 -13.78 27.53 15.87
C SER A 3 -12.82 26.66 15.06
N ALA A 4 -11.78 26.14 15.70
CA ALA A 4 -10.95 25.06 15.16
C ALA A 4 -11.34 23.75 15.85
N ALA A 5 -12.27 23.01 15.25
CA ALA A 5 -12.41 21.59 15.55
C ALA A 5 -11.27 20.88 14.82
N THR A 6 -10.14 20.67 15.51
CA THR A 6 -9.09 19.78 15.07
C THR A 6 -9.65 18.36 15.06
N SER A 7 -10.16 17.97 13.89
CA SER A 7 -10.58 16.61 13.60
C SER A 7 -9.37 15.71 13.80
N HIS A 8 -9.28 15.07 14.97
CA HIS A 8 -8.40 13.94 15.19
C HIS A 8 -8.94 12.83 14.30
N ARG A 9 -8.48 12.83 13.05
CA ARG A 9 -8.68 11.75 12.10
C ARG A 9 -8.04 10.54 12.76
N THR A 10 -8.86 9.65 13.30
CA THR A 10 -8.43 8.31 13.71
C THR A 10 -8.02 7.61 12.43
N THR A 11 -6.72 7.72 12.08
CA THR A 11 -6.13 6.96 10.98
C THR A 11 -5.97 5.53 11.46
N THR A 12 -7.07 4.80 11.57
CA THR A 12 -7.00 3.35 11.64
C THR A 12 -6.50 2.89 10.28
N GLY A 13 -5.43 2.09 10.25
CA GLY A 13 -4.91 1.54 9.00
C GLY A 13 -5.87 0.52 8.38
N LEU A 14 -5.40 -0.10 7.31
CA LEU A 14 -6.15 -1.10 6.56
C LEU A 14 -6.21 -2.44 7.31
N ASP A 15 -7.28 -3.20 7.10
CA ASP A 15 -7.37 -4.56 7.65
C ASP A 15 -6.28 -5.46 7.03
N PRO A 16 -5.55 -6.25 7.84
CA PRO A 16 -4.44 -7.07 7.36
C PRO A 16 -4.83 -8.06 6.27
N ARG A 17 -6.09 -8.52 6.22
CA ARG A 17 -6.56 -9.43 5.15
C ARG A 17 -6.64 -8.72 3.81
N ILE A 18 -7.00 -7.44 3.81
CA ILE A 18 -7.00 -6.61 2.60
C ILE A 18 -5.57 -6.35 2.13
N ILE A 19 -4.67 -6.05 3.07
CA ILE A 19 -3.25 -5.84 2.79
C ILE A 19 -2.62 -7.11 2.16
N ASP A 20 -2.93 -8.29 2.69
CA ASP A 20 -2.44 -9.58 2.17
C ASP A 20 -2.96 -9.89 0.75
N SER A 21 -4.16 -9.42 0.41
CA SER A 21 -4.74 -9.57 -0.93
C SER A 21 -4.05 -8.72 -2.01
N PHE A 22 -3.15 -7.81 -1.64
CA PHE A 22 -2.48 -6.95 -2.62
C PHE A 22 -1.49 -7.75 -3.48
N PRO A 23 -1.34 -7.39 -4.76
CA PRO A 23 -0.51 -8.14 -5.69
C PRO A 23 0.95 -8.18 -5.24
N VAL A 24 1.49 -9.39 -5.10
CA VAL A 24 2.91 -9.65 -4.82
C VAL A 24 3.55 -10.27 -6.05
N HIS A 25 4.68 -9.71 -6.44
CA HIS A 25 5.48 -10.19 -7.57
C HIS A 25 6.95 -10.26 -7.17
N LEU A 26 7.73 -11.02 -7.94
CA LEU A 26 9.19 -10.99 -7.79
C LEU A 26 9.71 -9.75 -8.49
N HIS A 27 10.57 -9.00 -7.81
CA HIS A 27 11.32 -7.93 -8.44
C HIS A 27 12.16 -8.53 -9.56
N ARG A 28 12.08 -7.87 -10.72
CA ARG A 28 12.84 -8.26 -11.90
C ARG A 28 13.64 -7.06 -12.32
N ASP A 29 14.94 -7.24 -12.39
CA ASP A 29 15.90 -6.28 -12.92
C ASP A 29 15.68 -6.19 -14.43
N LEU A 30 14.71 -5.36 -14.83
CA LEU A 30 14.30 -5.22 -16.22
C LEU A 30 15.30 -4.38 -17.02
N GLU A 31 16.06 -3.49 -16.37
CA GLU A 31 17.06 -2.63 -16.98
C GLU A 31 18.25 -2.50 -16.01
N ALA A 32 19.46 -2.86 -16.45
CA ALA A 32 20.67 -2.95 -15.61
C ALA A 32 21.25 -1.58 -15.14
N GLY A 33 20.40 -0.62 -14.79
CA GLY A 33 20.83 0.73 -14.44
C GLY A 33 19.89 1.56 -13.56
N GLU A 34 18.69 1.08 -13.23
CA GLU A 34 17.79 1.78 -12.30
C GLU A 34 17.71 0.98 -11.00
N GLU A 35 18.41 1.46 -9.97
CA GLU A 35 18.45 0.85 -8.64
C GLU A 35 17.05 0.97 -8.03
N ALA A 36 16.26 -0.11 -8.08
CA ALA A 36 14.98 -0.12 -7.39
C ALA A 36 15.26 -0.16 -5.88
N GLN A 37 14.68 0.79 -5.14
CA GLN A 37 14.85 0.89 -3.69
C GLN A 37 13.49 0.99 -3.01
N CYS A 38 13.32 0.26 -1.90
CA CYS A 38 12.14 0.41 -1.08
C CYS A 38 12.20 1.75 -0.34
N SER A 39 11.26 2.66 -0.63
CA SER A 39 11.29 4.01 -0.03
C SER A 39 10.94 4.05 1.47
N ILE A 40 10.59 2.90 2.06
CA ILE A 40 10.24 2.78 3.49
C ILE A 40 11.49 2.46 4.31
N CYS A 41 12.25 1.44 3.90
CA CYS A 41 13.48 1.02 4.60
C CYS A 41 14.76 1.56 3.95
N LEU A 42 14.67 2.16 2.76
CA LEU A 42 15.79 2.64 1.95
C LEU A 42 16.79 1.53 1.58
N SER A 43 16.33 0.29 1.47
CA SER A 43 17.12 -0.86 1.03
C SER A 43 16.94 -1.11 -0.47
N SER A 44 18.02 -1.50 -1.14
CA SER A 44 17.99 -1.91 -2.54
C SER A 44 17.16 -3.19 -2.70
N LEU A 45 16.22 -3.16 -3.64
CA LEU A 45 15.45 -4.32 -4.09
C LEU A 45 16.30 -5.08 -5.11
N THR A 46 16.47 -6.39 -4.92
CA THR A 46 17.32 -7.21 -5.78
C THR A 46 16.51 -8.22 -6.58
N GLU A 47 17.12 -8.82 -7.62
CA GLU A 47 16.44 -9.84 -8.42
C GLU A 47 15.88 -10.95 -7.55
N GLY A 48 14.57 -11.21 -7.69
CA GLY A 48 13.89 -12.25 -6.92
C GLY A 48 13.40 -11.81 -5.54
N ASP A 49 13.63 -10.56 -5.12
CA ASP A 49 12.97 -10.03 -3.92
C ASP A 49 11.45 -10.01 -4.09
N LYS A 50 10.73 -10.34 -3.02
CA LYS A 50 9.27 -10.26 -3.03
C LYS A 50 8.86 -8.83 -2.79
N VAL A 51 8.26 -8.23 -3.80
CA VAL A 51 7.73 -6.87 -3.74
C VAL A 51 6.22 -6.88 -3.85
N LYS A 52 5.57 -6.02 -3.07
CA LYS A 52 4.13 -5.81 -3.10
C LYS A 52 3.83 -4.52 -3.84
N ALA A 53 2.98 -4.62 -4.86
CA ALA A 53 2.50 -3.50 -5.64
C ALA A 53 1.17 -2.99 -5.07
N LEU A 54 1.05 -1.68 -4.92
CA LEU A 54 -0.21 -1.07 -4.47
C LEU A 54 -1.21 -0.99 -5.64
N PRO A 55 -2.45 -1.50 -5.49
CA PRO A 55 -3.39 -1.65 -6.62
C PRO A 55 -3.80 -0.32 -7.27
N ASN A 56 -3.85 0.78 -6.51
CA ASN A 56 -4.34 2.06 -7.02
C ASN A 56 -3.28 2.91 -7.74
N CYS A 57 -2.00 2.63 -7.51
CA CYS A 57 -0.91 3.45 -8.07
C CYS A 57 0.24 2.64 -8.68
N GLY A 58 0.28 1.33 -8.48
CA GLY A 58 1.33 0.45 -9.02
C GLY A 58 2.68 0.51 -8.31
N HIS A 59 2.93 1.49 -7.42
CA HIS A 59 4.18 1.57 -6.67
C HIS A 59 4.48 0.29 -5.86
N THR A 60 5.74 -0.15 -5.95
CA THR A 60 6.24 -1.38 -5.35
C THR A 60 7.13 -1.12 -4.15
N PHE A 61 7.04 -2.00 -3.16
CA PHE A 61 7.80 -1.95 -1.91
C PHE A 61 8.09 -3.38 -1.45
N ASP A 62 9.02 -3.56 -0.51
CA ASP A 62 9.12 -4.83 0.22
C ASP A 62 7.79 -5.17 0.89
N VAL A 63 7.39 -6.44 0.79
CA VAL A 63 6.13 -6.94 1.38
C VAL A 63 6.03 -6.55 2.85
N GLU A 64 7.06 -6.83 3.65
CA GLU A 64 7.03 -6.56 5.09
C GLU A 64 6.94 -5.06 5.40
N CYS A 65 7.66 -4.23 4.64
CA CYS A 65 7.69 -2.80 4.89
C CYS A 65 6.35 -2.13 4.60
N VAL A 66 5.73 -2.44 3.47
CA VAL A 66 4.44 -1.83 3.11
C VAL A 66 3.31 -2.42 3.93
N ASP A 67 3.39 -3.68 4.35
CA ASP A 67 2.36 -4.30 5.18
C ASP A 67 2.29 -3.64 6.57
N GLU A 68 3.44 -3.43 7.21
CA GLU A 68 3.51 -2.70 8.49
C GLU A 68 3.03 -1.26 8.35
N TRP A 69 3.43 -0.57 7.27
CA TRP A 69 2.94 0.77 6.97
C TRP A 69 1.42 0.81 6.85
N LEU A 70 0.83 -0.14 6.11
CA LEU A 70 -0.59 -0.15 5.83
C LEU A 70 -1.46 -0.50 7.03
N LYS A 71 -0.91 -1.18 8.04
CA LYS A 71 -1.59 -1.41 9.34
C LYS A 71 -1.84 -0.11 10.11
N ALA A 72 -1.05 0.94 9.85
CA ALA A 72 -1.22 2.26 10.46
C ALA A 72 -1.78 3.32 9.49
N HIS A 73 -1.61 3.13 8.18
CA HIS A 73 -1.93 4.13 7.16
C HIS A 73 -2.72 3.53 5.99
N THR A 74 -3.67 4.27 5.44
CA THR A 74 -4.46 3.80 4.29
C THR A 74 -4.04 4.47 2.98
N SER A 75 -2.76 4.86 2.86
CA SER A 75 -2.24 5.62 1.71
C SER A 75 -0.84 5.19 1.29
N CYS A 76 -0.57 5.31 -0.01
CA CYS A 76 0.76 5.05 -0.58
C CYS A 76 1.85 5.95 0.04
N PRO A 77 3.00 5.39 0.46
CA PRO A 77 4.13 6.15 1.00
C PRO A 77 4.76 7.12 -0.01
N LEU A 78 4.78 6.78 -1.32
CA LEU A 78 5.35 7.63 -2.37
C LEU A 78 4.40 8.75 -2.79
N CYS A 79 3.22 8.38 -3.28
CA CYS A 79 2.34 9.34 -3.97
C CYS A 79 1.11 9.76 -3.15
N ARG A 80 0.95 9.23 -1.92
CA ARG A 80 -0.20 9.51 -1.03
C ARG A 80 -1.57 9.13 -1.60
N ALA A 81 -1.61 8.34 -2.68
CA ALA A 81 -2.86 7.77 -3.20
C ALA A 81 -3.55 6.95 -2.11
N SER A 82 -4.86 7.18 -1.93
CA SER A 82 -5.68 6.45 -0.96
C SER A 82 -5.89 5.02 -1.42
N LEU A 83 -5.79 4.07 -0.48
CA LEU A 83 -6.04 2.64 -0.68
C LEU A 83 -7.32 2.18 0.03
N ALA A 84 -8.00 3.08 0.73
CA ALA A 84 -9.26 2.80 1.44
C ALA A 84 -10.41 2.40 0.51
N ASP A 85 -10.33 2.76 -0.77
CA ASP A 85 -11.34 2.40 -1.79
C ASP A 85 -11.02 1.07 -2.51
N SER A 86 -9.95 0.37 -2.09
CA SER A 86 -9.62 -0.98 -2.60
C SER A 86 -10.58 -2.02 -1.99
N SER A 87 -11.88 -1.74 -1.97
CA SER A 87 -12.90 -2.73 -1.68
C SER A 87 -12.95 -3.64 -2.91
N VAL A 88 -12.36 -4.82 -2.79
CA VAL A 88 -12.96 -6.01 -3.39
C VAL A 88 -14.47 -5.87 -3.24
N ALA A 89 -15.19 -5.84 -4.36
CA ALA A 89 -16.64 -5.83 -4.36
C ALA A 89 -17.12 -7.14 -3.70
N VAL A 90 -17.37 -7.10 -2.40
CA VAL A 90 -18.37 -7.99 -1.82
C VAL A 90 -19.71 -7.34 -2.11
N GLU A 91 -20.26 -7.64 -3.29
CA GLU A 91 -21.68 -7.42 -3.57
C GLU A 91 -22.48 -8.20 -2.50
N PRO A 92 -23.24 -7.56 -1.60
CA PRO A 92 -24.32 -8.26 -0.95
C PRO A 92 -25.38 -8.54 -2.02
N GLY A 93 -25.47 -9.80 -2.41
CA GLY A 93 -26.42 -10.29 -3.39
C GLY A 93 -27.84 -9.78 -3.15
N ALA A 94 -28.52 -9.55 -4.27
CA ALA A 94 -29.95 -9.28 -4.38
C ALA A 94 -30.80 -10.16 -3.44
N ALA A 95 -31.77 -9.55 -2.77
CA ALA A 95 -33.14 -10.06 -2.59
C ALA A 95 -33.97 -9.13 -1.70
N VAL A 96 -34.78 -8.26 -2.32
CA VAL A 96 -36.25 -8.24 -2.19
C VAL A 96 -36.84 -7.12 -3.05
#